data_AF-A0AAU9DTC7-F1
#
_entry.id   AF-A0AAU9DTC7-F1
#
_cell.length_a   1.000
_cell.length_b   1.000
_cell.length_c   1.000
_cell.angle_alpha   90.00
_cell.angle_beta   90.00
_cell.angle_gamma   90.00
#
_symmetry.space_group_name_H-M   'P 1'
#
loop_
_entity.id
_entity.type
_entity.pdbx_description
1 polymer ?
#
loop_
_entity_poly.entity_id
_entity_poly.type
_entity_poly.pdbx_seq_one_letter_code
_entity_poly.pdbx_strand_id
1 'polypeptide(L)'
;MSDKKLLNNFCQELNMGSFLAYYQSLTKFVINNPEEFNDEVRSAWGLEELISIDPRKYLVDQPDLCLKMEAKRLSGKHKSIDTLAMSIRDTLWDRVTIYSGKDCPITPENELRFIKIVYENNSDRILLECSECGWTEDIQGNQYQGPIGKVFPVTIDEVENTYDNIRGSIDKRKK
;
A
#
# COMPACT_ATOMS: atom_id res chain seq x y z
N MET A 1 -11.77 24.56 -6.81
CA MET A 1 -10.82 25.49 -6.15
C MET A 1 -9.55 25.61 -7.02
N SER A 2 -8.65 26.60 -6.90
CA SER A 2 -7.39 26.55 -7.69
C SER A 2 -6.44 25.51 -7.07
N ASP A 3 -5.89 24.57 -7.84
CA ASP A 3 -4.94 23.53 -7.41
C ASP A 3 -3.84 24.07 -6.48
N LYS A 4 -3.37 25.30 -6.74
CA LYS A 4 -2.35 25.98 -5.94
C LYS A 4 -2.79 26.26 -4.50
N LYS A 5 -4.08 26.54 -4.26
CA LYS A 5 -4.62 26.80 -2.92
C LYS A 5 -4.74 25.50 -2.12
N LEU A 6 -5.15 24.42 -2.76
CA LEU A 6 -5.21 23.09 -2.15
C LEU A 6 -3.82 22.63 -1.70
N LEU A 7 -2.83 22.73 -2.60
CA LEU A 7 -1.45 22.34 -2.32
C LEU A 7 -0.82 23.11 -1.15
N ASN A 8 -1.16 24.40 -0.99
CA ASN A 8 -0.66 25.21 0.12
C ASN A 8 -1.27 24.85 1.48
N ASN A 9 -2.51 24.35 1.50
CA ASN A 9 -3.19 23.97 2.74
C ASN A 9 -2.82 22.54 3.20
N PHE A 10 -2.48 21.66 2.27
CA PHE A 10 -2.17 20.25 2.53
C PHE A 10 -1.18 20.05 3.69
N CYS A 11 -0.03 20.73 3.66
CA CYS A 11 1.02 20.52 4.66
C CYS A 11 0.64 21.03 6.07
N GLN A 12 -0.34 21.93 6.18
CA GLN A 12 -0.78 22.47 7.47
C GLN A 12 -1.72 21.51 8.21
N GLU A 13 -2.36 20.58 7.47
CA GLU A 13 -3.34 19.64 8.01
C GLU A 13 -2.71 18.30 8.42
N LEU A 14 -1.43 18.07 8.12
CA LEU A 14 -0.74 16.80 8.40
C LEU A 14 -0.28 16.70 9.87
N ASN A 15 -0.77 15.69 10.58
CA ASN A 15 -0.31 15.37 11.92
C ASN A 15 0.93 14.46 11.88
N MET A 16 2.10 15.03 12.20
CA MET A 16 3.38 14.33 12.21
C MET A 16 3.74 13.69 13.56
N GLY A 17 2.79 13.60 14.50
CA GLY A 17 3.06 13.13 15.88
C GLY A 17 3.32 11.63 15.99
N SER A 18 2.82 10.83 15.06
CA SER A 18 3.08 9.39 14.95
C SER A 18 2.79 8.91 13.53
N PHE A 19 3.27 7.71 13.17
CA PHE A 19 2.97 7.10 11.88
C PHE A 19 1.46 6.88 11.68
N LEU A 20 0.75 6.46 12.73
CA LEU A 20 -0.70 6.32 12.72
C LEU A 20 -1.41 7.66 12.47
N ALA A 21 -1.06 8.69 13.24
CA ALA A 21 -1.66 10.00 13.08
C ALA A 21 -1.39 10.59 11.68
N TYR A 22 -0.20 10.33 11.14
CA TYR A 22 0.19 10.77 9.81
C TYR A 22 -0.61 10.06 8.71
N TYR A 23 -0.71 8.72 8.77
CA TYR A 23 -1.54 7.94 7.86
C TYR A 23 -3.00 8.42 7.88
N GLN A 24 -3.56 8.60 9.08
CA GLN A 24 -4.92 9.11 9.26
C GLN A 24 -5.09 10.53 8.71
N SER A 25 -4.07 11.38 8.79
CA SER A 25 -4.13 12.73 8.22
C SER A 25 -4.13 12.71 6.69
N LEU A 26 -3.31 11.85 6.07
CA LEU A 26 -3.28 11.68 4.62
C LEU A 26 -4.61 11.14 4.08
N THR A 27 -5.12 10.08 4.68
CA THR A 27 -6.41 9.49 4.29
C THR A 27 -7.56 10.49 4.47
N LYS A 28 -7.59 11.21 5.59
CA LYS A 28 -8.58 12.27 5.82
C LYS A 28 -8.48 13.40 4.80
N PHE A 29 -7.27 13.79 4.41
CA PHE A 29 -7.08 14.82 3.40
C PHE A 29 -7.66 14.39 2.04
N VAL A 30 -7.41 13.15 1.60
CA VAL A 30 -8.00 12.60 0.37
C VAL A 30 -9.52 12.63 0.44
N ILE A 31 -10.10 12.17 1.56
CA ILE A 31 -11.56 12.10 1.76
C ILE A 31 -12.21 13.49 1.76
N ASN A 32 -11.54 14.49 2.36
CA ASN A 32 -12.08 15.83 2.53
C ASN A 32 -11.99 16.71 1.26
N ASN A 33 -11.32 16.25 0.22
CA ASN A 33 -11.14 17.01 -1.03
C ASN A 33 -11.65 16.20 -2.25
N PRO A 34 -12.97 15.87 -2.29
CA PRO A 34 -13.53 14.98 -3.30
C PRO A 34 -13.63 15.60 -4.71
N GLU A 35 -13.54 16.92 -4.84
CA GLU A 35 -13.45 17.57 -6.16
C GLU A 35 -12.14 17.21 -6.85
N GLU A 36 -11.04 17.23 -6.10
CA GLU A 36 -9.71 16.93 -6.61
C GLU A 36 -9.39 15.42 -6.55
N PHE A 37 -9.78 14.74 -5.48
CA PHE A 37 -9.69 13.28 -5.34
C PHE A 37 -11.03 12.61 -5.65
N ASN A 38 -11.52 12.84 -6.87
CA ASN A 38 -12.71 12.19 -7.38
C ASN A 38 -12.50 10.67 -7.58
N ASP A 39 -13.57 9.94 -7.90
CA ASP A 39 -13.52 8.48 -8.04
C ASP A 39 -12.53 8.01 -9.12
N GLU A 40 -12.36 8.78 -10.19
CA GLU A 40 -11.40 8.47 -11.27
C GLU A 40 -9.96 8.55 -10.76
N VAL A 41 -9.60 9.64 -10.08
CA VAL A 41 -8.26 9.81 -9.48
C VAL A 41 -8.01 8.75 -8.40
N ARG A 42 -8.99 8.52 -7.52
CA ARG A 42 -8.83 7.51 -6.45
C ARG A 42 -8.66 6.11 -7.00
N SER A 43 -9.44 5.75 -8.02
CA SER A 43 -9.34 4.44 -8.67
C SER A 43 -8.05 4.29 -9.47
N ALA A 44 -7.65 5.30 -10.25
CA ALA A 44 -6.46 5.25 -11.09
C ALA A 44 -5.17 5.06 -10.26
N TRP A 45 -5.14 5.67 -9.06
CA TRP A 45 -4.01 5.59 -8.15
C TRP A 45 -4.18 4.56 -7.03
N GLY A 46 -5.24 3.73 -7.03
CA GLY A 46 -5.48 2.71 -6.00
C GLY A 46 -5.60 3.28 -4.58
N LEU A 47 -6.07 4.52 -4.46
CA LEU A 47 -6.24 5.18 -3.17
C LEU A 47 -7.49 4.69 -2.43
N GLU A 48 -8.52 4.23 -3.15
CA GLU A 48 -9.78 3.77 -2.57
C GLU A 48 -9.55 2.63 -1.56
N GLU A 49 -8.70 1.67 -1.92
CA GLU A 49 -8.33 0.53 -1.07
C GLU A 49 -7.52 1.01 0.15
N LEU A 50 -6.62 1.98 -0.02
CA LEU A 50 -5.77 2.47 1.07
C LEU A 50 -6.53 3.36 2.06
N ILE A 51 -7.50 4.16 1.62
CA ILE A 51 -8.27 5.03 2.54
C ILE A 51 -9.37 4.26 3.29
N SER A 52 -9.68 3.03 2.87
CA SER A 52 -10.77 2.21 3.46
C SER A 52 -10.33 1.22 4.54
N ILE A 53 -9.03 0.97 4.70
CA ILE A 53 -8.52 0.06 5.73
C ILE A 53 -8.50 0.70 7.13
N ASP A 54 -8.49 -0.12 8.18
CA ASP A 54 -8.21 0.33 9.56
C ASP A 54 -6.70 0.36 9.80
N PRO A 55 -6.04 1.53 9.83
CA PRO A 55 -4.59 1.60 9.96
C PRO A 55 -4.06 0.97 11.26
N ARG A 56 -4.89 0.82 12.30
CA ARG A 56 -4.46 0.14 13.55
C ARG A 56 -4.20 -1.35 13.36
N LYS A 57 -4.72 -1.95 12.27
CA LYS A 57 -4.53 -3.37 11.94
C LYS A 57 -3.44 -3.60 10.90
N TYR A 58 -3.17 -2.60 10.05
CA TYR A 58 -2.32 -2.75 8.87
C TYR A 58 -0.98 -2.02 8.98
N LEU A 59 -0.85 -1.03 9.87
CA LEU A 59 0.40 -0.30 9.99
C LEU A 59 1.52 -1.21 10.48
N VAL A 60 2.67 -1.12 9.81
CA VAL A 60 3.91 -1.72 10.31
C VAL A 60 4.50 -0.84 11.41
N ASP A 61 5.12 -1.46 12.41
CA ASP A 61 5.69 -0.75 13.57
C ASP A 61 6.93 0.09 13.21
N GLN A 62 7.73 -0.40 12.26
CA GLN A 62 8.98 0.21 11.82
C GLN A 62 9.04 0.35 10.30
N PRO A 63 8.18 1.19 9.71
CA PRO A 63 8.27 1.54 8.30
C PRO A 63 9.61 2.24 8.03
N ASP A 64 10.23 1.97 6.89
CA ASP A 64 11.47 2.63 6.45
C ASP A 64 11.19 4.06 5.96
N LEU A 65 10.74 4.91 6.88
CA LEU A 65 10.20 6.22 6.56
C LEU A 65 10.42 7.23 7.69
N CYS A 66 11.19 8.28 7.38
CA CYS A 66 11.43 9.39 8.29
C CYS A 66 10.33 10.46 8.15
N LEU A 67 9.44 10.56 9.14
CA LEU A 67 8.35 11.56 9.16
C LEU A 67 8.81 12.99 8.87
N LYS A 68 9.96 13.41 9.42
CA LYS A 68 10.48 14.77 9.21
C LYS A 68 10.84 15.03 7.74
N MET A 69 11.36 14.01 7.04
CA MET A 69 11.69 14.12 5.62
C MET A 69 10.44 14.02 4.75
N GLU A 70 9.43 13.28 5.19
CA GLU A 70 8.17 13.11 4.47
C GLU A 70 7.38 14.41 4.34
N ALA A 71 7.26 15.19 5.42
CA ALA A 71 6.64 16.51 5.33
C ALA A 71 7.33 17.37 4.26
N LYS A 72 8.66 17.31 4.18
CA LYS A 72 9.42 18.06 3.17
C LYS A 72 9.18 17.52 1.76
N ARG A 73 9.19 16.20 1.57
CA ARG A 73 8.93 15.55 0.27
C ARG A 73 7.53 15.89 -0.25
N LEU A 74 6.53 15.76 0.60
CA LEU A 74 5.13 16.05 0.28
C LEU A 74 4.83 17.56 0.12
N SER A 75 5.59 18.43 0.79
CA SER A 75 5.55 19.89 0.56
C SER A 75 6.20 20.33 -0.77
N GLY A 76 6.78 19.39 -1.51
CA GLY A 76 7.36 19.64 -2.83
C GLY A 76 6.34 20.20 -3.83
N LYS A 77 6.85 20.78 -4.93
CA LYS A 77 6.00 21.30 -6.00
C LYS A 77 5.41 20.14 -6.80
N HIS A 78 4.19 19.74 -6.45
CA HIS A 78 3.35 18.88 -7.29
C HIS A 78 2.87 19.68 -8.50
N LYS A 79 2.95 19.07 -9.69
CA LYS A 79 2.58 19.73 -10.96
C LYS A 79 1.11 19.56 -11.29
N SER A 80 0.48 18.54 -10.74
CA SER A 80 -0.93 18.17 -10.93
C SER A 80 -1.44 17.38 -9.72
N ILE A 81 -2.76 17.20 -9.66
CA ILE A 81 -3.39 16.32 -8.67
C ILE A 81 -2.87 14.89 -8.77
N ASP A 82 -2.58 14.39 -9.97
CA ASP A 82 -2.00 13.05 -10.18
C ASP A 82 -0.65 12.89 -9.48
N THR A 83 0.23 13.88 -9.60
CA THR A 83 1.55 13.82 -8.94
C THR A 83 1.43 13.82 -7.41
N LEU A 84 0.42 14.51 -6.87
CA LEU A 84 0.10 14.49 -5.45
C LEU A 84 -0.52 13.15 -5.04
N ALA A 85 -1.48 12.63 -5.80
CA ALA A 85 -2.15 11.37 -5.55
C ALA A 85 -1.17 10.19 -5.55
N MET A 86 -0.27 10.14 -6.53
CA MET A 86 0.84 9.18 -6.57
C MET A 86 1.75 9.30 -5.34
N SER A 87 2.14 10.54 -4.97
CA SER A 87 2.99 10.75 -3.79
C SER A 87 2.31 10.30 -2.50
N ILE A 88 1.00 10.56 -2.34
CA ILE A 88 0.20 10.10 -1.21
C ILE A 88 0.11 8.58 -1.22
N ARG A 89 -0.23 7.98 -2.36
CA ARG A 89 -0.31 6.51 -2.55
C ARG A 89 0.97 5.82 -2.09
N ASP A 90 2.12 6.28 -2.57
CA ASP A 90 3.42 5.69 -2.24
C ASP A 90 3.66 5.77 -0.73
N THR A 91 3.41 6.95 -0.14
CA THR A 91 3.53 7.16 1.32
C THR A 91 2.63 6.21 2.12
N LEU A 92 1.39 6.01 1.67
CA LEU A 92 0.44 5.13 2.34
C LEU A 92 0.92 3.68 2.24
N TRP A 93 1.40 3.24 1.08
CA TRP A 93 1.96 1.89 0.90
C TRP A 93 3.19 1.66 1.78
N ASP A 94 4.13 2.60 1.85
CA ASP A 94 5.35 2.47 2.69
C ASP A 94 5.04 2.20 4.17
N ARG A 95 3.82 2.51 4.60
CA ARG A 95 3.35 2.36 5.99
C ARG A 95 2.63 1.06 6.28
N VAL A 96 2.14 0.38 5.26
CA VAL A 96 1.30 -0.83 5.39
C VAL A 96 1.88 -2.02 4.64
N THR A 97 3.07 -1.85 4.05
CA THR A 97 3.76 -2.89 3.30
C THR A 97 4.52 -3.80 4.25
N ILE A 98 4.25 -5.09 4.14
CA ILE A 98 5.05 -6.16 4.74
C ILE A 98 5.88 -6.79 3.62
N TYR A 99 7.19 -6.70 3.71
CA TYR A 99 8.09 -7.33 2.76
C TYR A 99 8.39 -8.80 3.12
N SER A 100 8.67 -9.61 2.11
CA SER A 100 8.73 -11.08 2.23
C SER A 100 10.11 -11.67 2.52
N GLY A 101 11.16 -10.85 2.47
CA GLY A 101 12.56 -11.23 2.46
C GLY A 101 13.08 -11.74 1.12
N LYS A 102 12.24 -11.77 0.07
CA LYS A 102 12.57 -12.35 -1.23
C LYS A 102 12.78 -11.26 -2.29
N ASP A 103 13.91 -11.32 -3.00
CA ASP A 103 14.21 -10.42 -4.11
C ASP A 103 13.33 -10.70 -5.33
N CYS A 104 12.98 -9.64 -6.05
CA CYS A 104 12.26 -9.74 -7.31
C CYS A 104 13.16 -10.38 -8.40
N PRO A 105 12.66 -11.37 -9.15
CA PRO A 105 13.46 -12.03 -10.19
C PRO A 105 13.75 -11.13 -11.42
N ILE A 106 13.00 -10.05 -11.60
CA ILE A 106 13.17 -9.09 -12.70
C ILE A 106 14.03 -7.89 -12.29
N THR A 107 13.92 -7.47 -11.03
CA THR A 107 14.57 -6.27 -10.48
C THR A 107 15.18 -6.64 -9.13
N PRO A 108 16.35 -7.34 -9.11
CA PRO A 108 16.88 -7.99 -7.90
C PRO A 108 17.20 -7.05 -6.72
N GLU A 109 17.31 -5.75 -6.98
CA GLU A 109 17.48 -4.72 -5.97
C GLU A 109 16.19 -4.39 -5.18
N ASN A 110 15.04 -4.92 -5.61
CA ASN A 110 13.75 -4.72 -4.96
C ASN A 110 13.24 -6.02 -4.34
N GLU A 111 12.71 -5.88 -3.13
CA GLU A 111 12.10 -6.97 -2.39
C GLU A 111 10.61 -7.10 -2.74
N LEU A 112 10.12 -8.34 -2.87
CA LEU A 112 8.71 -8.61 -3.06
C LEU A 112 7.94 -8.32 -1.77
N ARG A 113 6.83 -7.60 -1.90
CA ARG A 113 5.87 -7.34 -0.82
C ARG A 113 4.71 -8.32 -0.85
N PHE A 114 4.15 -8.60 0.32
CA PHE A 114 2.86 -9.28 0.39
C PHE A 114 1.73 -8.35 -0.02
N ILE A 115 0.84 -8.86 -0.86
CA ILE A 115 -0.42 -8.20 -1.23
C ILE A 115 -1.57 -9.20 -1.13
N LYS A 116 -2.78 -8.67 -0.97
CA LYS A 116 -4.03 -9.42 -1.06
C LYS A 116 -4.82 -8.94 -2.26
N ILE A 117 -5.08 -9.83 -3.21
CA ILE A 117 -6.02 -9.57 -4.30
C ILE A 117 -7.41 -10.00 -3.84
N VAL A 118 -8.38 -9.08 -3.90
CA VAL A 118 -9.81 -9.35 -3.66
C VAL A 118 -10.55 -9.31 -4.99
N TYR A 119 -11.22 -10.41 -5.34
CA TYR A 119 -11.96 -10.57 -6.58
C TYR A 119 -13.42 -10.13 -6.44
N GLU A 120 -14.12 -9.99 -7.56
CA GLU A 120 -15.54 -9.55 -7.59
C GLU A 120 -16.48 -10.46 -6.79
N ASN A 121 -16.17 -11.75 -6.69
CA ASN A 121 -16.95 -12.71 -5.91
C ASN A 121 -16.63 -12.69 -4.40
N ASN A 122 -15.85 -11.70 -3.93
CA ASN A 122 -15.35 -11.56 -2.57
C ASN A 122 -14.43 -12.70 -2.11
N SER A 123 -13.95 -13.56 -3.02
CA SER A 123 -12.82 -14.42 -2.69
C SER A 123 -11.53 -13.59 -2.74
N ASP A 124 -10.51 -14.03 -2.02
CA ASP A 124 -9.22 -13.37 -1.98
C ASP A 124 -8.06 -14.36 -2.13
N ARG A 125 -6.88 -13.79 -2.38
CA ARG A 125 -5.62 -14.52 -2.42
C ARG A 125 -4.47 -13.62 -1.98
N ILE A 126 -3.60 -14.17 -1.14
CA ILE A 126 -2.33 -13.56 -0.79
C ILE A 126 -1.27 -13.95 -1.82
N LEU A 127 -0.56 -12.96 -2.34
CA LEU A 127 0.49 -13.07 -3.34
C LEU A 127 1.70 -12.24 -2.92
N LEU A 128 2.80 -12.42 -3.64
CA LEU A 128 3.99 -11.59 -3.57
C LEU A 128 4.08 -10.72 -4.83
N GLU A 129 4.32 -9.43 -4.67
CA GLU A 129 4.39 -8.46 -5.77
C GLU A 129 5.64 -7.57 -5.66
N CYS A 130 6.29 -7.27 -6.78
CA CYS A 130 7.29 -6.20 -6.86
C CYS A 130 6.62 -4.84 -7.09
N SER A 131 6.84 -3.87 -6.20
CA SER A 131 6.26 -2.53 -6.30
C SER A 131 6.77 -1.71 -7.50
N GLU A 132 7.92 -2.06 -8.08
CA GLU A 132 8.52 -1.33 -9.20
C GLU A 132 8.09 -1.89 -10.57
N CYS A 133 8.22 -3.20 -10.78
CA CYS A 133 7.97 -3.81 -12.10
C CYS A 133 6.65 -4.59 -12.19
N GLY A 134 5.91 -4.74 -11.09
CA GLY A 134 4.64 -5.45 -11.05
C GLY A 134 4.75 -6.98 -11.17
N TRP A 135 5.96 -7.54 -11.12
CA TRP A 135 6.14 -9.00 -11.06
C TRP A 135 5.33 -9.56 -9.89
N THR A 136 4.48 -10.54 -10.16
CA THR A 136 3.60 -11.14 -9.16
C THR A 136 3.75 -12.65 -9.16
N GLU A 137 3.83 -13.26 -7.99
CA GLU A 137 3.93 -14.70 -7.79
C GLU A 137 3.10 -15.18 -6.60
N ASP A 138 2.78 -16.46 -6.59
CA ASP A 138 2.20 -17.11 -5.42
C ASP A 138 3.25 -17.31 -4.31
N ILE A 139 2.77 -17.69 -3.12
CA ILE A 139 3.62 -17.95 -1.94
C ILE A 139 4.58 -19.13 -2.11
N GLN A 140 4.47 -19.89 -3.20
CA GLN A 140 5.39 -20.98 -3.56
C GLN A 140 6.44 -20.53 -4.58
N GLY A 141 6.37 -19.27 -5.05
CA GLY A 141 7.29 -18.69 -6.01
C GLY A 141 6.93 -18.93 -7.47
N ASN A 142 5.71 -19.40 -7.78
CA ASN A 142 5.26 -19.55 -9.16
C ASN A 142 4.64 -18.23 -9.65
N GLN A 143 4.97 -17.80 -10.86
CA GLN A 143 4.37 -16.60 -11.46
C GLN A 143 2.84 -16.69 -11.44
N TYR A 144 2.20 -15.65 -10.94
CA TYR A 144 0.75 -15.57 -10.89
C TYR A 144 0.19 -15.21 -12.28
N GLN A 145 -0.68 -16.07 -12.81
CA GLN A 145 -1.39 -15.87 -14.09
C GLN A 145 -2.91 -15.91 -13.91
N GLY A 146 -3.39 -15.69 -12.68
CA GLY A 146 -4.82 -15.70 -12.37
C GLY A 146 -5.53 -14.41 -12.77
N PRO A 147 -6.83 -14.30 -12.46
CA PRO A 147 -7.61 -13.09 -12.76
C PRO A 147 -7.08 -11.87 -12.00
N ILE A 148 -7.41 -10.69 -12.52
CA ILE A 148 -7.17 -9.40 -11.87
C ILE A 148 -8.23 -9.14 -10.79
N GLY A 149 -7.88 -8.32 -9.81
CA GLY A 149 -8.78 -7.89 -8.74
C GLY A 149 -8.26 -6.64 -8.05
N LYS A 150 -8.93 -6.22 -6.99
CA LYS A 150 -8.51 -5.08 -6.18
C LYS A 150 -7.35 -5.48 -5.30
N VAL A 151 -6.32 -4.63 -5.22
CA VAL A 151 -5.12 -4.92 -4.43
C VAL A 151 -5.19 -4.20 -3.09
N PHE A 152 -5.10 -4.99 -2.02
CA PHE A 152 -5.06 -4.52 -0.65
C PHE A 152 -3.72 -4.88 0.00
N PRO A 153 -3.26 -4.10 0.99
CA PRO A 153 -2.22 -4.58 1.88
C PRO A 153 -2.71 -5.80 2.67
N VAL A 154 -1.76 -6.52 3.24
CA VAL A 154 -2.01 -7.63 4.18
C VAL A 154 -1.72 -7.18 5.61
N THR A 155 -2.41 -7.78 6.56
CA THR A 155 -2.09 -7.68 7.99
C THR A 155 -0.99 -8.69 8.37
N ILE A 156 -0.33 -8.45 9.50
CA ILE A 156 0.67 -9.40 10.02
C ILE A 156 0.05 -10.77 10.31
N ASP A 157 -1.16 -10.79 10.89
CA ASP A 157 -1.91 -12.02 11.18
C ASP A 157 -2.16 -12.84 9.91
N GLU A 158 -2.51 -12.19 8.79
CA GLU A 158 -2.71 -12.87 7.49
C GLU A 158 -1.42 -13.49 6.96
N VAL A 159 -0.29 -12.80 7.11
CA VAL A 159 1.03 -13.32 6.72
C VAL A 159 1.42 -14.52 7.58
N GLU A 160 1.28 -14.42 8.90
CA GLU A 160 1.60 -15.52 9.83
C GLU A 160 0.76 -16.78 9.53
N ASN A 161 -0.56 -16.61 9.37
CA ASN A 161 -1.46 -17.70 9.00
C ASN A 161 -1.07 -18.36 7.66
N THR A 162 -0.58 -17.56 6.71
CA THR A 162 -0.13 -18.07 5.41
C THR A 162 1.09 -18.98 5.56
N TYR A 163 2.08 -18.56 6.35
CA TYR A 163 3.27 -19.38 6.62
C TYR A 163 2.97 -20.66 7.40
N ASP A 164 2.07 -20.59 8.39
CA ASP A 164 1.67 -21.77 9.17
C ASP A 164 0.97 -22.82 8.32
N ASN A 165 0.12 -22.39 7.38
CA ASN A 165 -0.53 -23.27 6.43
C ASN A 165 0.47 -23.95 5.47
N ILE A 166 1.52 -23.24 5.04
CA ILE A 166 2.60 -23.83 4.24
C ILE A 166 3.35 -24.89 5.05
N ARG A 167 3.79 -24.56 6.28
CA ARG A 167 4.54 -25.47 7.16
C ARG A 167 3.74 -26.73 7.47
N GLY A 168 2.48 -26.59 7.87
CA GLY A 168 1.60 -27.73 8.17
C GLY A 168 1.31 -28.63 6.96
N SER A 169 1.35 -28.08 5.74
CA SER A 169 1.18 -28.84 4.50
C SER A 169 2.42 -29.65 4.12
N ILE A 170 3.62 -29.18 4.46
CA ILE A 170 4.89 -29.88 4.24
C ILE A 170 4.99 -31.11 5.16
N ASP A 171 4.60 -30.97 6.43
CA ASP A 171 4.68 -32.06 7.42
C ASP A 171 3.70 -33.20 7.14
N LYS A 172 2.55 -32.91 6.53
CA LYS A 172 1.57 -33.93 6.10
C LYS A 172 2.02 -34.74 4.88
N ARG A 173 2.92 -34.22 4.04
CA ARG A 173 3.47 -34.95 2.87
C ARG A 173 4.63 -35.89 3.23
N LYS A 174 5.11 -35.85 4.48
CA LYS A 174 6.19 -36.71 5.00
C LYS A 174 5.68 -37.92 5.80
N LYS A 175 4.36 -38.14 5.84
CA LYS A 175 3.70 -39.31 6.46
C LYS A 175 3.01 -40.13 5.38
#